data_AF-A0A953WJR8-F1
#
_entry.id   AF-A0A953WJR8-F1
#
_cell.length_a   1.000
_cell.length_b   1.000
_cell.length_c   1.000
_cell.angle_alpha   90.00
_cell.angle_beta   90.00
_cell.angle_gamma   90.00
#
_symmetry.space_group_name_H-M   'P 1'
#
loop_
_entity.id
_entity.type
_entity.pdbx_description
1 polymer ?
#
loop_
_entity_poly.entity_id
_entity_poly.type
_entity_poly.pdbx_seq_one_letter_code
_entity_poly.pdbx_strand_id
1 'polypeptide(L)'
;HFSMDPAPAVIMRETAPSVMEWVYRLWNAKASHIKGDLVTGVPDDLLPLIREIGETHLPALAANARAWTKGETRYDVDIQGAPYRRLPVSHYRVWCLEKLQERFNALDEPTRSAIETLLAGQGALDALLSVGDINSGYDAGGEAPFGRSIPVFADVKG
;
A
#
# COMPACT_ATOMS: atom_id res chain seq x y z
N HIS A 1 6.12 -10.96 -12.58
CA HIS A 1 5.47 -9.89 -13.39
C HIS A 1 6.37 -9.31 -14.48
N PHE A 2 7.66 -9.70 -14.60
CA PHE A 2 8.59 -9.17 -15.61
C PHE A 2 8.43 -9.91 -16.94
N SER A 3 7.85 -9.26 -17.96
CA SER A 3 7.70 -9.83 -19.31
C SER A 3 7.00 -11.20 -19.35
N MET A 4 6.10 -11.49 -18.39
CA MET A 4 5.37 -12.76 -18.36
C MET A 4 4.18 -12.80 -19.32
N ASP A 5 3.70 -11.62 -19.74
CA ASP A 5 2.72 -11.52 -20.81
C ASP A 5 3.44 -11.61 -22.17
N PRO A 6 3.11 -12.60 -23.03
CA PRO A 6 3.76 -12.80 -24.32
C PRO A 6 3.65 -11.60 -25.27
N ALA A 7 2.53 -10.86 -25.25
CA ALA A 7 2.28 -9.79 -26.21
C ALA A 7 3.22 -8.58 -26.03
N PRO A 8 3.32 -7.94 -24.85
CA PRO A 8 4.31 -6.88 -24.63
C PRO A 8 5.75 -7.41 -24.68
N ALA A 9 6.00 -8.68 -24.36
CA ALA A 9 7.33 -9.28 -24.48
C ALA A 9 7.83 -9.34 -25.94
N VAL A 10 6.94 -9.64 -26.89
CA VAL A 10 7.25 -9.60 -28.33
C VAL A 10 7.53 -8.16 -28.76
N ILE A 11 6.66 -7.22 -28.40
CA ILE A 11 6.84 -5.79 -28.73
C ILE A 11 8.19 -5.28 -28.20
N MET A 12 8.51 -5.51 -26.92
CA MET A 12 9.80 -5.07 -26.35
C MET A 12 10.99 -5.67 -27.09
N ARG A 13 10.93 -6.95 -27.48
CA ARG A 13 12.04 -7.61 -28.17
C ARG A 13 12.23 -7.11 -29.60
N GLU A 14 11.13 -6.84 -30.31
CA GLU A 14 11.16 -6.48 -31.73
C GLU A 14 11.34 -4.98 -31.95
N THR A 15 10.76 -4.14 -31.08
CA THR A 15 10.69 -2.69 -31.32
C THR A 15 11.42 -1.87 -30.27
N ALA A 16 11.71 -2.40 -29.08
CA ALA A 16 12.35 -1.67 -28.00
C ALA A 16 13.38 -2.52 -27.21
N PRO A 17 14.39 -3.11 -27.88
CA PRO A 17 15.29 -4.09 -27.26
C PRO A 17 16.04 -3.55 -26.03
N SER A 18 16.31 -2.24 -25.96
CA SER A 18 16.91 -1.61 -24.78
C SER A 18 15.99 -1.64 -23.55
N VAL A 19 14.66 -1.60 -23.74
CA VAL A 19 13.69 -1.77 -22.66
C VAL A 19 13.72 -3.23 -22.18
N MET A 20 13.74 -4.18 -23.11
CA MET A 20 13.87 -5.61 -22.77
C MET A 20 15.14 -5.89 -21.97
N GLU A 21 16.27 -5.34 -22.40
CA GLU A 21 17.55 -5.44 -21.70
C GLU A 21 17.46 -4.84 -20.29
N TRP A 22 16.86 -3.66 -20.15
CA TRP A 22 16.65 -3.02 -18.84
C TRP A 22 15.80 -3.87 -17.90
N VAL A 23 14.68 -4.44 -18.39
CA VAL A 23 13.81 -5.35 -17.62
C VAL A 23 14.60 -6.56 -17.11
N TYR A 24 15.43 -7.16 -17.96
CA TYR A 24 16.26 -8.31 -17.55
C TYR A 24 17.37 -7.93 -16.57
N ARG A 25 18.00 -6.76 -16.71
CA ARG A 25 18.95 -6.26 -15.72
C ARG A 25 18.28 -6.06 -14.36
N LEU A 26 17.09 -5.47 -14.34
CA LEU A 26 16.33 -5.27 -13.10
C LEU A 26 15.90 -6.61 -12.47
N TRP A 27 15.48 -7.58 -13.28
CA TRP A 27 15.16 -8.94 -12.81
C TRP A 27 16.36 -9.64 -12.15
N ASN A 28 17.55 -9.47 -12.73
CA ASN A 28 18.79 -10.05 -12.21
C ASN A 28 19.44 -9.21 -11.11
N ALA A 29 18.92 -8.01 -10.83
CA ALA A 29 19.44 -7.15 -9.79
C ALA A 29 19.22 -7.82 -8.42
N LYS A 30 20.30 -7.95 -7.65
CA LYS A 30 20.24 -8.42 -6.27
C LYS A 30 20.71 -7.31 -5.36
N ALA A 31 19.92 -7.03 -4.31
CA ALA A 31 20.31 -6.06 -3.28
C ALA A 31 21.72 -6.36 -2.71
N SER A 32 22.09 -7.64 -2.59
CA SER A 32 23.43 -8.07 -2.16
C SER A 32 24.59 -7.62 -3.06
N HIS A 33 24.32 -7.24 -4.31
CA HIS A 33 25.34 -6.84 -5.29
C HIS A 33 25.25 -5.37 -5.68
N ILE A 34 24.20 -4.67 -5.25
CA ILE A 34 24.01 -3.23 -5.52
C ILE A 34 24.70 -2.46 -4.40
N LYS A 35 25.50 -1.47 -4.77
CA LYS A 35 26.19 -0.57 -3.84
C LYS A 35 25.58 0.82 -3.95
N GLY A 36 25.40 1.48 -2.81
CA GLY A 36 24.85 2.83 -2.73
C GLY A 36 24.05 2.98 -1.45
N ASP A 37 24.02 4.20 -0.93
CA ASP A 37 23.19 4.53 0.22
C ASP A 37 21.79 4.90 -0.25
N LEU A 38 20.80 4.67 0.61
CA LEU A 38 19.47 5.23 0.40
C LEU A 38 19.55 6.75 0.52
N VAL A 39 18.78 7.44 -0.32
CA VAL A 39 18.61 8.89 -0.19
C VAL A 39 18.04 9.22 1.18
N THR A 40 18.53 10.31 1.78
CA THR A 40 18.02 10.78 3.07
C THR A 40 16.68 11.48 2.86
N GLY A 41 15.68 11.11 3.66
CA GLY A 41 14.35 11.71 3.59
C GLY A 41 13.55 11.29 2.36
N VAL A 42 12.50 12.05 2.06
CA VAL A 42 11.61 11.82 0.91
C VAL A 42 11.97 12.85 -0.17
N PRO A 43 12.47 12.43 -1.35
CA PRO A 43 12.72 13.31 -2.47
C PRO A 43 11.47 14.06 -2.96
N ASP A 44 11.64 15.30 -3.43
CA ASP A 44 10.54 16.17 -3.88
C ASP A 44 9.78 15.59 -5.09
N ASP A 45 10.45 14.82 -5.94
CA ASP A 45 9.86 14.15 -7.10
C ASP A 45 8.94 12.98 -6.73
N LEU A 46 8.96 12.52 -5.48
CA LEU A 46 8.00 11.56 -4.94
C LEU A 46 6.75 12.22 -4.32
N LEU A 47 6.73 13.54 -4.12
CA LEU A 47 5.57 14.23 -3.53
C LEU A 47 4.27 14.02 -4.34
N PRO A 48 4.27 14.01 -5.68
CA PRO A 48 3.07 13.67 -6.45
C PRO A 48 2.55 12.26 -6.16
N LEU A 49 3.45 11.30 -5.89
CA LEU A 49 3.05 9.94 -5.52
C LEU A 49 2.42 9.90 -4.11
N ILE A 50 2.95 10.67 -3.17
CA ILE A 50 2.34 10.81 -1.83
C ILE A 50 0.95 11.43 -1.92
N ARG A 51 0.76 12.43 -2.78
CA ARG A 51 -0.56 13.01 -3.05
C ARG A 51 -1.53 11.96 -3.60
N GLU A 52 -1.11 11.20 -4.61
CA GLU A 52 -1.93 10.13 -5.19
C GLU A 52 -2.32 9.08 -4.13
N ILE A 53 -1.41 8.72 -3.23
CA ILE A 53 -1.70 7.84 -2.08
C ILE A 53 -2.74 8.47 -1.14
N GLY A 54 -2.65 9.77 -0.87
CA GLY A 54 -3.59 10.55 -0.07
C GLY A 54 -4.99 10.67 -0.68
N GLU A 55 -5.08 10.71 -2.00
CA GLU A 55 -6.36 10.84 -2.72
C GLU A 55 -7.03 9.49 -3.03
N THR A 56 -6.26 8.39 -3.03
CA THR A 56 -6.77 7.08 -3.46
C THR A 56 -6.64 6.00 -2.39
N HIS A 57 -5.42 5.64 -2.01
CA HIS A 57 -5.15 4.48 -1.19
C HIS A 57 -5.59 4.67 0.26
N LEU A 58 -5.21 5.79 0.89
CA LEU A 58 -5.57 6.08 2.28
C LEU A 58 -7.09 6.24 2.45
N PRO A 59 -7.82 6.98 1.60
CA PRO A 59 -9.29 7.04 1.69
C PRO A 59 -9.95 5.68 1.51
N ALA A 60 -9.42 4.82 0.62
CA ALA A 60 -9.94 3.47 0.43
C ALA A 60 -9.72 2.57 1.66
N LEU A 61 -8.55 2.67 2.30
CA LEU A 61 -8.28 1.98 3.58
C LEU A 61 -9.19 2.50 4.69
N ALA A 62 -9.35 3.82 4.81
CA ALA A 62 -10.19 4.45 5.81
C ALA A 62 -11.68 4.08 5.67
N ALA A 63 -12.19 4.03 4.44
CA ALA A 63 -13.55 3.56 4.16
C ALA A 63 -13.73 2.08 4.55
N ASN A 64 -12.75 1.22 4.25
CA ASN A 64 -12.76 -0.19 4.66
C ASN A 64 -12.80 -0.33 6.18
N ALA A 65 -11.92 0.41 6.89
CA ALA A 65 -11.85 0.40 8.35
C ALA A 65 -13.15 0.89 9.00
N ARG A 66 -13.77 1.97 8.48
CA ARG A 66 -15.07 2.44 8.98
C ARG A 66 -16.17 1.40 8.82
N ALA A 67 -16.21 0.70 7.69
CA ALA A 67 -17.18 -0.37 7.45
C ALA A 67 -16.93 -1.58 8.38
N TRP A 68 -15.67 -1.95 8.59
CA TRP A 68 -15.27 -2.99 9.55
C TRP A 68 -15.73 -2.67 10.97
N THR A 69 -15.47 -1.45 11.46
CA THR A 69 -15.90 -1.02 12.80
C THR A 69 -17.41 -1.08 12.99
N LYS A 70 -18.18 -0.89 11.90
CA LYS A 70 -19.65 -1.01 11.91
C LYS A 70 -20.16 -2.46 11.78
N GLY A 71 -19.28 -3.44 11.59
CA GLY A 71 -19.65 -4.82 11.33
C GLY A 71 -20.27 -5.06 9.94
N GLU A 72 -20.04 -4.15 9.00
CA GLU A 72 -20.52 -4.29 7.61
C GLU A 72 -19.67 -5.33 6.86
N THR A 73 -20.30 -6.03 5.91
CA THR A 73 -19.58 -6.98 5.03
C THR A 73 -19.18 -6.36 3.70
N ARG A 74 -19.82 -5.24 3.32
CA ARG A 74 -19.55 -4.49 2.10
C ARG A 74 -19.72 -3.00 2.32
N TYR A 75 -19.01 -2.20 1.55
CA TYR A 75 -19.05 -0.74 1.60
C TYR A 75 -18.91 -0.11 0.22
N ASP A 76 -19.23 1.18 0.18
CA ASP A 76 -19.08 2.03 -0.98
C ASP A 76 -18.08 3.16 -0.68
N VAL A 77 -17.33 3.61 -1.68
CA VAL A 77 -16.43 4.75 -1.57
C VAL A 77 -16.25 5.40 -2.94
N ASP A 78 -16.18 6.72 -2.97
CA ASP A 78 -15.84 7.46 -4.18
C ASP A 78 -14.35 7.85 -4.09
N ILE A 79 -13.57 7.48 -5.11
CA ILE A 79 -12.13 7.77 -5.18
C ILE A 79 -11.87 8.53 -6.47
N GLN A 80 -11.31 9.75 -6.37
CA GLN A 80 -11.07 10.64 -7.52
C GLN A 80 -12.29 10.76 -8.46
N GLY A 81 -13.50 10.85 -7.89
CA GLY A 81 -14.76 10.95 -8.64
C GLY A 81 -15.28 9.64 -9.25
N ALA A 82 -14.53 8.54 -9.14
CA ALA A 82 -14.98 7.22 -9.57
C ALA A 82 -15.72 6.50 -8.42
N PRO A 83 -16.98 6.08 -8.64
CA PRO A 83 -17.74 5.38 -7.61
C PRO A 83 -17.38 3.89 -7.56
N TYR A 84 -16.85 3.46 -6.42
CA TYR A 84 -16.65 2.04 -6.11
C TYR A 84 -17.77 1.58 -5.20
N ARG A 85 -18.53 0.58 -5.68
CA ARG A 85 -19.72 0.10 -4.98
C ARG A 85 -19.57 -1.36 -4.57
N ARG A 86 -20.17 -1.72 -3.44
CA ARG A 86 -20.25 -3.08 -2.89
C ARG A 86 -18.88 -3.76 -2.73
N LEU A 87 -17.83 -3.00 -2.42
CA LEU A 87 -16.51 -3.56 -2.13
C LEU A 87 -16.60 -4.45 -0.90
N PRO A 88 -15.96 -5.63 -0.88
CA PRO A 88 -15.91 -6.46 0.33
C PRO A 88 -15.03 -5.77 1.38
N VAL A 89 -15.50 -5.78 2.63
CA VAL A 89 -14.66 -5.40 3.77
C VAL A 89 -13.51 -6.42 3.88
N SER A 90 -12.30 -5.92 4.15
CA SER A 90 -11.09 -6.74 4.16
C SER A 90 -10.34 -6.53 5.47
N HIS A 91 -10.36 -7.54 6.33
CA HIS A 91 -9.66 -7.53 7.61
C HIS A 91 -8.17 -7.15 7.48
N TYR A 92 -7.50 -7.66 6.46
CA TYR A 92 -6.12 -7.30 6.15
C TYR A 92 -5.94 -5.80 5.86
N ARG A 93 -6.88 -5.17 5.14
CA ARG A 93 -6.80 -3.73 4.83
C ARG A 93 -7.03 -2.86 6.07
N VAL A 94 -7.82 -3.33 7.03
CA VAL A 94 -7.96 -2.70 8.34
C VAL A 94 -6.61 -2.70 9.06
N TRP A 95 -5.93 -3.85 9.08
CA TRP A 95 -4.58 -3.99 9.64
C TRP A 95 -3.54 -3.11 8.93
N CYS A 96 -3.62 -2.95 7.61
CA CYS A 96 -2.72 -2.04 6.89
C CYS A 96 -2.83 -0.59 7.41
N LEU A 97 -4.05 -0.08 7.61
CA LEU A 97 -4.24 1.28 8.14
C LEU A 97 -3.77 1.40 9.58
N GLU A 98 -4.12 0.42 10.42
CA GLU A 98 -3.63 0.31 11.80
C GLU A 98 -2.10 0.40 11.86
N LYS A 99 -1.38 -0.36 11.03
CA LYS A 99 0.09 -0.33 11.01
C LYS A 99 0.67 0.99 10.52
N LEU A 100 0.00 1.68 9.59
CA LEU A 100 0.44 3.02 9.17
C LEU A 100 0.28 4.02 10.31
N GLN A 101 -0.86 4.00 11.01
CA GLN A 101 -1.13 4.87 12.15
C GLN A 101 -0.21 4.57 13.34
N GLU A 102 0.02 3.30 13.67
CA GLU A 102 0.97 2.88 14.71
C GLU A 102 2.39 3.38 14.40
N ARG A 103 2.87 3.20 13.17
CA ARG A 103 4.21 3.65 12.78
C ARG A 103 4.35 5.15 12.82
N PHE A 104 3.34 5.88 12.35
CA PHE A 104 3.28 7.33 12.47
C PHE A 104 3.29 7.77 13.95
N ASN A 105 2.51 7.08 14.80
CA ASN A 105 2.44 7.35 16.23
C ASN A 105 3.66 6.91 17.03
N ALA A 106 4.54 6.09 16.47
CA ALA A 106 5.80 5.69 17.08
C ALA A 106 6.98 6.63 16.74
N LEU A 107 6.77 7.60 15.83
CA LEU A 107 7.79 8.59 15.49
C LEU A 107 8.09 9.50 16.67
N ASP A 108 9.37 9.86 16.83
CA ASP A 108 9.81 10.91 17.73
C ASP A 108 9.35 12.29 17.25
N GLU A 109 9.27 13.25 18.17
CA GLU A 109 8.64 14.54 17.90
C GLU A 109 9.22 15.30 16.70
N PRO A 110 10.56 15.41 16.53
CA PRO A 110 11.12 16.09 15.37
C PRO A 110 10.75 15.42 14.04
N THR A 111 10.78 14.09 13.99
CA THR A 111 10.45 13.33 12.77
C THR A 111 8.96 13.39 12.49
N ARG A 112 8.12 13.25 13.52
CA ARG A 112 6.66 13.34 13.39
C ARG A 112 6.27 14.70 12.79
N SER A 113 6.79 15.79 13.34
CA SER A 113 6.47 17.14 12.86
C SER A 113 6.87 17.37 11.39
N ALA A 114 8.03 16.83 10.98
CA ALA A 114 8.46 16.88 9.58
C ALA A 114 7.55 16.06 8.65
N ILE A 115 7.18 14.84 9.07
CA ILE A 115 6.27 13.97 8.31
C ILE A 115 4.85 14.56 8.26
N GLU A 116 4.35 15.14 9.34
CA GLU A 116 3.06 15.85 9.38
C GLU A 116 3.01 16.97 8.36
N THR A 117 4.04 17.82 8.34
CA THR A 117 4.14 18.92 7.38
C THR A 117 4.14 18.41 5.95
N LEU A 118 4.92 17.35 5.67
CA LEU A 118 4.99 16.74 4.34
C LEU A 118 3.66 16.13 3.91
N LEU A 119 3.04 15.31 4.76
CA LEU A 119 1.78 14.64 4.46
C LEU A 119 0.63 15.64 4.34
N ALA A 120 0.57 16.66 5.19
CA ALA A 120 -0.42 17.73 5.11
C ALA A 120 -0.28 18.52 3.80
N GLY A 121 0.96 18.86 3.41
CA GLY A 121 1.24 19.52 2.14
C GLY A 121 0.82 18.73 0.90
N GLN A 122 0.64 17.41 1.02
CA GLN A 122 0.15 16.53 -0.05
C GLN A 122 -1.28 16.02 0.18
N GLY A 123 -2.02 16.52 1.18
CA GLY A 123 -3.39 16.10 1.47
C GLY A 123 -3.53 14.66 2.00
N ALA A 124 -2.44 14.04 2.44
CA ALA A 124 -2.41 12.65 2.90
C ALA A 124 -2.60 12.51 4.42
N LEU A 125 -2.32 13.57 5.21
CA LEU A 125 -2.37 13.50 6.68
C LEU A 125 -3.78 13.22 7.19
N ASP A 126 -4.76 14.00 6.74
CA ASP A 126 -6.15 13.83 7.16
C ASP A 126 -6.68 12.46 6.77
N ALA A 127 -6.35 11.97 5.57
CA ALA A 127 -6.77 10.64 5.11
C ALA A 127 -6.20 9.53 6.02
N LEU A 128 -4.91 9.63 6.39
CA LEU A 128 -4.24 8.70 7.30
C LEU A 128 -4.88 8.67 8.69
N LEU A 129 -5.28 9.83 9.22
CA LEU A 129 -5.79 9.99 10.59
C LEU A 129 -7.33 10.06 10.66
N SER A 130 -8.03 9.90 9.53
CA SER A 130 -9.50 10.05 9.44
C SER A 130 -10.32 8.97 10.17
N VAL A 131 -9.64 7.95 10.69
CA VAL A 131 -10.22 6.88 11.50
C VAL A 131 -9.47 6.88 12.82
N GLY A 132 -10.21 6.89 13.94
CA GLY A 132 -9.62 6.78 15.28
C GLY A 132 -8.99 5.41 15.52
N ASP A 133 -8.67 5.08 16.77
CA ASP A 133 -7.95 3.86 17.13
C ASP A 133 -8.55 2.59 16.50
N ILE A 134 -7.76 1.98 15.61
CA ILE A 134 -8.10 0.74 14.94
C ILE A 134 -7.48 -0.39 15.75
N ASN A 135 -8.28 -1.39 16.09
CA ASN A 135 -7.78 -2.67 16.57
C ASN A 135 -8.25 -3.75 15.60
N SER A 136 -7.38 -4.13 14.68
CA SER A 136 -7.72 -5.18 13.71
C SER A 136 -7.69 -6.56 14.37
N GLY A 137 -6.79 -6.79 15.33
CA GLY A 137 -6.49 -8.13 15.84
C GLY A 137 -5.93 -9.09 14.77
N TYR A 138 -5.53 -8.59 13.60
CA TYR A 138 -5.09 -9.41 12.46
C TYR A 138 -3.77 -10.12 12.72
N ASP A 139 -2.83 -9.44 13.38
CA ASP A 139 -1.47 -9.95 13.66
C ASP A 139 -1.12 -9.76 15.14
N ALA A 140 -1.93 -10.32 16.04
CA ALA A 140 -1.70 -10.23 17.47
C ALA A 140 -0.36 -10.84 17.93
N GLY A 141 0.19 -11.77 17.14
CA GLY A 141 1.49 -12.41 17.39
C GLY A 141 2.70 -11.69 16.78
N GLY A 142 2.50 -10.68 15.93
CA GLY A 142 3.59 -10.00 15.23
C GLY A 142 4.35 -10.89 14.24
N GLU A 143 3.69 -11.90 13.69
CA GLU A 143 4.31 -12.90 12.81
C GLU A 143 4.19 -12.53 11.34
N ALA A 144 3.34 -11.57 10.97
CA ALA A 144 3.20 -11.16 9.57
C ALA A 144 4.52 -10.55 9.02
N PRO A 145 4.85 -10.79 7.74
CA PRO A 145 4.09 -11.55 6.74
C PRO A 145 4.39 -13.06 6.73
N PHE A 146 5.22 -13.56 7.65
CA PHE A 146 5.72 -14.94 7.66
C PHE A 146 4.92 -15.90 8.57
N GLY A 147 3.86 -15.40 9.21
CA GLY A 147 2.95 -16.19 10.05
C GLY A 147 2.15 -17.23 9.27
N ARG A 148 1.48 -18.13 10.00
CA ARG A 148 0.61 -19.15 9.39
C ARG A 148 -0.51 -18.49 8.58
N SER A 149 -0.66 -18.88 7.32
CA SER A 149 -1.73 -18.40 6.45
C SER A 149 -3.10 -18.67 7.08
N ILE A 150 -3.98 -17.66 7.09
CA ILE A 150 -5.39 -17.85 7.40
C ILE A 150 -5.95 -18.85 6.37
N PRO A 151 -6.61 -19.95 6.78
CA PRO A 151 -7.16 -20.91 5.84
C PRO A 151 -8.25 -20.25 5.00
N VAL A 152 -7.93 -19.92 3.74
CA VAL A 152 -8.85 -19.24 2.80
C VAL A 152 -9.95 -20.19 2.29
N PHE A 153 -9.79 -21.51 2.47
CA PHE A 153 -10.69 -22.55 1.93
C PHE A 153 -11.08 -23.63 2.95
N ALA A 154 -11.50 -23.26 4.16
CA ALA A 154 -11.96 -24.26 5.13
C ALA A 154 -13.25 -24.99 4.68
N ASP A 155 -14.07 -24.38 3.80
CA ASP A 155 -15.43 -24.85 3.47
C ASP A 155 -15.65 -25.25 2.00
N VAL A 156 -14.61 -25.66 1.26
CA VAL A 156 -14.86 -26.38 -0.01
C VAL A 156 -15.22 -27.83 0.33
N LYS A 157 -16.49 -28.04 0.73
CA LYS A 157 -17.09 -29.38 0.77
C LYS A 157 -17.13 -29.92 -0.67
N GLY A 158 -16.39 -31.01 -0.90
CA GLY A 158 -16.51 -31.84 -2.09
C GLY A 158 -17.82 -32.61 -2.13
#